data_AF-A0A0H0XSN3-F1
#
_entry.id   AF-A0A0H0XSN3-F1
#
_cell.length_a   1.000
_cell.length_b   1.000
_cell.length_c   1.000
_cell.angle_alpha   90.00
_cell.angle_beta   90.00
_cell.angle_gamma   90.00
#
_symmetry.space_group_name_H-M   'P 1'
#
loop_
_entity.id
_entity.type
_entity.pdbx_description
1 polymer ?
#
loop_
_entity_poly.entity_id
_entity_poly.type
_entity_poly.pdbx_seq_one_letter_code
_entity_poly.pdbx_strand_id
1 'polypeptide(L)'
;MRLPLITVALFFGAASTPAFAQAAGEAPMAAVAEALEDPATQDQVALTAAALVGVLMELPVGTLAQAASEATGEGGPAIDPDARVRDLVGMEGRDAPQQVAQRLPEMMTALAGMAGALQGMLPQLRELADRLPEMLPETLSAERAE
;
A
#
# COMPACT_ATOMS: atom_id res chain seq x y z
N MET A 1 31.31 -49.00 6.35
CA MET A 1 31.17 -47.72 7.09
C MET A 1 29.81 -47.12 6.79
N ARG A 2 29.14 -46.60 7.81
CA ARG A 2 27.73 -46.17 7.83
C ARG A 2 27.69 -44.63 7.69
N LEU A 3 26.91 -44.11 6.70
CA LEU A 3 26.26 -42.78 6.59
C LEU A 3 27.15 -41.49 6.78
N PRO A 4 26.67 -40.24 6.56
CA PRO A 4 25.86 -39.66 5.47
C PRO A 4 26.06 -38.11 5.22
N LEU A 5 25.13 -37.47 4.48
CA LEU A 5 24.63 -36.08 4.63
C LEU A 5 25.58 -34.95 4.13
N ILE A 6 25.18 -33.83 3.50
CA ILE A 6 23.90 -33.13 3.29
C ILE A 6 24.01 -32.23 2.04
N THR A 7 22.96 -32.26 1.24
CA THR A 7 22.55 -31.28 0.23
C THR A 7 22.22 -29.94 0.88
N VAL A 8 22.84 -28.83 0.44
CA VAL A 8 22.28 -27.49 0.64
C VAL A 8 21.96 -26.92 -0.74
N ALA A 9 20.69 -27.06 -1.11
CA ALA A 9 20.10 -26.40 -2.26
C ALA A 9 20.00 -24.89 -1.96
N LEU A 10 20.56 -24.09 -2.87
CA LEU A 10 20.35 -22.66 -2.98
C LEU A 10 18.85 -22.34 -3.00
N PHE A 11 18.36 -21.69 -1.94
CA PHE A 11 17.03 -21.07 -1.92
C PHE A 11 17.14 -19.67 -2.54
N PHE A 12 17.14 -19.61 -3.87
CA PHE A 12 16.98 -18.39 -4.65
C PHE A 12 15.63 -18.48 -5.38
N GLY A 13 14.59 -17.86 -4.83
CA GLY A 13 13.28 -17.81 -5.49
C GLY A 13 12.10 -17.83 -4.53
N ALA A 14 11.67 -16.67 -4.06
CA ALA A 14 10.36 -16.50 -3.40
C ALA A 14 9.73 -15.14 -3.77
N ALA A 15 9.69 -14.80 -5.05
CA ALA A 15 9.01 -13.61 -5.56
C ALA A 15 7.75 -13.92 -6.41
N SER A 16 7.25 -15.15 -6.40
CA SER A 16 6.05 -15.51 -7.17
C SER A 16 5.29 -16.66 -6.52
N THR A 17 4.79 -16.46 -5.30
CA THR A 17 3.73 -17.32 -4.78
C THR A 17 2.38 -16.63 -4.94
N PRO A 18 1.39 -17.25 -5.60
CA PRO A 18 -0.01 -16.80 -5.61
C PRO A 18 -0.66 -16.75 -4.20
N ALA A 19 0.08 -17.13 -3.15
CA ALA A 19 -0.30 -17.02 -1.75
C ALA A 19 -0.65 -15.58 -1.33
N PHE A 20 0.04 -14.55 -1.84
CA PHE A 20 -0.32 -13.15 -1.53
C PHE A 20 -1.67 -12.74 -2.15
N ALA A 21 -2.05 -13.33 -3.29
CA ALA A 21 -3.33 -13.06 -3.94
C ALA A 21 -4.49 -13.83 -3.29
N GLN A 22 -4.24 -15.04 -2.77
CA GLN A 22 -5.24 -15.81 -2.03
C GLN A 22 -5.43 -15.31 -0.59
N ALA A 23 -4.38 -14.78 0.05
CA ALA A 23 -4.49 -14.11 1.34
C ALA A 23 -5.30 -12.81 1.25
N ALA A 24 -5.19 -12.05 0.15
CA ALA A 24 -5.94 -10.81 -0.03
C ALA A 24 -7.46 -11.01 -0.22
N GLY A 25 -7.90 -12.20 -0.64
CA GLY A 25 -9.32 -12.49 -0.89
C GLY A 25 -10.13 -12.91 0.34
N GLU A 26 -9.46 -13.39 1.40
CA GLU A 26 -10.14 -14.03 2.55
C GLU A 26 -9.37 -13.88 3.87
N ALA A 27 -8.36 -13.02 3.96
CA ALA A 27 -7.70 -12.77 5.24
C ALA A 27 -8.70 -12.14 6.21
N PRO A 28 -8.90 -12.73 7.41
CA PRO A 28 -9.68 -12.07 8.44
C PRO A 28 -9.02 -10.73 8.73
N MET A 29 -9.81 -9.67 8.92
CA MET A 29 -9.26 -8.33 9.24
C MET A 29 -8.27 -8.35 10.42
N ALA A 30 -8.37 -9.35 11.31
CA ALA A 30 -7.40 -9.64 12.35
C ALA A 30 -5.99 -9.93 11.83
N ALA A 31 -5.87 -10.80 10.82
CA ALA A 31 -4.59 -11.16 10.21
C ALA A 31 -4.00 -9.97 9.44
N VAL A 32 -4.85 -9.12 8.87
CA VAL A 32 -4.41 -7.86 8.24
C VAL A 32 -3.89 -6.88 9.30
N ALA A 33 -4.62 -6.70 10.40
CA ALA A 33 -4.18 -5.86 11.51
C ALA A 33 -2.86 -6.35 12.12
N GLU A 34 -2.74 -7.67 12.34
CA GLU A 34 -1.52 -8.29 12.88
C GLU A 34 -0.32 -8.11 11.93
N ALA A 35 -0.52 -8.29 10.62
CA ALA A 35 0.52 -8.04 9.63
C ALA A 35 0.92 -6.56 9.56
N LEU A 36 -0.02 -5.64 9.82
CA LEU A 36 0.26 -4.20 9.88
C LEU A 36 0.99 -3.79 11.16
N GLU A 37 0.91 -4.57 12.25
CA GLU A 37 1.63 -4.33 13.51
C GLU A 37 3.03 -4.96 13.55
N ASP A 38 3.34 -5.89 12.64
CA ASP A 38 4.63 -6.57 12.62
C ASP A 38 5.80 -5.61 12.29
N PRO A 39 6.73 -5.37 13.23
CA PRO A 39 7.85 -4.45 13.02
C PRO A 39 8.75 -4.85 11.86
N ALA A 40 8.95 -6.16 11.64
CA ALA A 40 9.81 -6.65 10.55
C ALA A 40 9.19 -6.33 9.18
N THR A 41 7.87 -6.51 9.06
CA THR A 41 7.12 -6.13 7.86
C THR A 41 7.10 -4.62 7.66
N GLN A 42 6.84 -3.84 8.72
CA GLN A 42 6.84 -2.37 8.65
C GLN A 42 8.18 -1.81 8.18
N ASP A 43 9.31 -2.28 8.73
CA ASP A 43 10.65 -1.84 8.35
C ASP A 43 10.95 -2.15 6.87
N GLN A 44 10.57 -3.34 6.41
CA GLN A 44 10.77 -3.74 5.03
C GLN A 44 9.94 -2.90 4.04
N VAL A 45 8.67 -2.63 4.39
CA VAL A 45 7.79 -1.78 3.58
C VAL A 45 8.30 -0.33 3.60
N ALA A 46 8.77 0.17 4.75
CA ALA A 46 9.34 1.51 4.89
C ALA A 46 10.59 1.70 4.02
N LEU A 47 11.52 0.75 4.03
CA LEU A 47 12.70 0.76 3.17
C LEU A 47 12.33 0.72 1.69
N THR A 48 11.36 -0.13 1.33
CA THR A 48 10.90 -0.25 -0.06
C THR A 48 10.23 1.05 -0.53
N ALA A 49 9.35 1.62 0.29
CA ALA A 49 8.67 2.88 0.01
C ALA A 49 9.68 4.03 -0.12
N ALA A 50 10.65 4.12 0.79
CA ALA A 50 11.71 5.12 0.72
C ALA A 50 12.54 4.98 -0.56
N ALA A 51 12.88 3.75 -0.96
CA ALA A 51 13.59 3.52 -2.22
C ALA A 51 12.76 3.97 -3.44
N LEU A 52 11.46 3.66 -3.47
CA LEU A 52 10.56 4.12 -4.53
C LEU A 52 10.45 5.63 -4.58
N VAL A 53 10.31 6.29 -3.42
CA VAL A 53 10.29 7.76 -3.33
C VAL A 53 11.63 8.34 -3.79
N GLY A 54 12.75 7.71 -3.44
CA GLY A 54 14.07 8.08 -3.93
C GLY A 54 14.16 8.00 -5.46
N VAL A 55 13.64 6.94 -6.08
CA VAL A 55 13.59 6.81 -7.54
C VAL A 55 12.71 7.90 -8.16
N LEU A 56 11.54 8.20 -7.58
CA LEU A 56 10.66 9.28 -8.04
C LEU A 56 11.34 10.65 -7.94
N MET A 57 12.13 10.87 -6.89
CA MET A 57 12.91 12.08 -6.69
C MET A 57 13.96 12.31 -7.79
N GLU A 58 14.42 11.24 -8.45
CA GLU A 58 15.39 11.28 -9.54
C GLU A 58 14.76 11.42 -10.94
N LEU A 59 13.42 11.45 -11.04
CA LEU A 59 12.75 11.59 -12.34
C LEU A 59 13.06 12.96 -12.98
N PRO A 60 13.48 13.00 -14.26
CA PRO A 60 13.72 14.25 -14.97
C PRO A 60 12.38 14.91 -15.30
N VAL A 61 12.09 16.01 -14.61
CA VAL A 61 10.88 16.80 -14.79
C VAL A 61 11.05 17.91 -15.82
N GLY A 62 12.29 18.32 -16.09
CA GLY A 62 12.59 19.33 -17.11
C GLY A 62 12.12 18.91 -18.51
N THR A 63 12.47 17.70 -18.95
CA THR A 63 12.03 17.17 -20.25
C THR A 63 10.52 17.04 -20.35
N LEU A 64 9.85 16.65 -19.25
CA LEU A 64 8.39 16.54 -19.21
C LEU A 64 7.72 17.92 -19.29
N ALA A 65 8.26 18.92 -18.58
CA ALA A 65 7.77 20.29 -18.62
C ALA A 65 7.97 20.93 -20.01
N GLN A 66 9.10 20.64 -20.66
CA GLN A 66 9.36 21.10 -22.02
C GLN A 66 8.37 20.49 -23.01
N ALA A 67 8.17 19.16 -22.98
CA ALA A 67 7.21 18.48 -23.84
C ALA A 67 5.77 18.98 -23.61
N ALA A 68 5.39 19.27 -22.36
CA ALA A 68 4.09 19.83 -22.03
C ALA A 68 3.91 21.26 -22.58
N SER A 69 4.95 22.10 -22.51
CA SER A 69 4.91 23.46 -23.05
C SER A 69 4.81 23.46 -24.59
N GLU A 70 5.56 22.58 -25.26
CA GLU A 70 5.49 22.41 -26.71
C GLU A 70 4.11 21.92 -27.16
N ALA A 71 3.49 21.00 -26.42
CA ALA A 71 2.18 20.44 -26.75
C ALA A 71 1.01 21.41 -26.51
N THR A 72 1.11 22.25 -25.48
CA THR A 72 0.04 23.20 -25.11
C THR A 72 0.18 24.55 -25.81
N GLY A 73 1.37 24.89 -26.31
CA GLY A 73 1.67 26.21 -26.87
C GLY A 73 1.72 27.32 -25.82
N GLU A 74 1.53 26.98 -24.54
CA GLU A 74 1.69 27.89 -23.41
C GLU A 74 3.11 27.76 -22.86
N GLY A 75 3.76 28.90 -22.60
CA GLY A 75 5.04 28.93 -21.93
C GLY A 75 4.85 28.50 -20.48
N GLY A 76 5.19 27.24 -20.18
CA GLY A 76 5.24 26.75 -18.82
C GLY A 76 6.27 27.52 -17.96
N PRO A 77 6.27 27.30 -16.64
CA PRO A 77 7.31 27.85 -15.78
C PRO A 77 8.69 27.46 -16.32
N ALA A 78 9.64 28.41 -16.29
CA ALA A 78 11.01 28.18 -16.74
C ALA A 78 11.71 27.18 -15.81
N ILE A 79 11.62 25.90 -16.14
CA ILE A 79 12.25 24.79 -15.45
C ILE A 79 13.49 24.38 -16.25
N ASP A 80 14.60 24.12 -15.56
CA ASP A 80 15.81 23.60 -16.19
C ASP A 80 15.51 22.24 -16.88
N PRO A 81 15.91 22.01 -18.14
CA PRO A 81 15.63 20.76 -18.86
C PRO A 81 16.18 19.51 -18.18
N ASP A 82 17.25 19.64 -17.38
CA ASP A 82 17.86 18.56 -16.61
C ASP A 82 17.36 18.50 -15.16
N ALA A 83 16.40 19.36 -14.77
CA ALA A 83 15.83 19.36 -13.43
C ALA A 83 15.16 18.02 -13.10
N ARG A 84 15.35 17.59 -11.86
CA ARG A 84 14.70 16.42 -11.27
C ARG A 84 13.65 16.84 -10.25
N VAL A 85 12.75 15.93 -9.87
CA VAL A 85 11.74 16.20 -8.83
C VAL A 85 12.40 16.71 -7.55
N ARG A 86 13.53 16.12 -7.13
CA ARG A 86 14.30 16.54 -5.95
C ARG A 86 14.78 18.00 -5.97
N ASP A 87 14.97 18.56 -7.16
CA ASP A 87 15.46 19.92 -7.33
C ASP A 87 14.32 20.94 -7.20
N LEU A 88 13.08 20.51 -7.43
CA LEU A 88 11.89 21.36 -7.36
C LEU A 88 11.25 21.42 -5.97
N VAL A 89 11.35 20.36 -5.18
CA VAL A 89 10.68 20.23 -3.87
C VAL A 89 11.34 21.05 -2.73
N GLY A 90 12.36 21.86 -3.03
CA GLY A 90 13.04 22.70 -2.04
C GLY A 90 13.87 21.92 -1.02
N MET A 91 14.48 22.60 -0.03
CA MET A 91 15.35 21.96 0.95
C MET A 91 14.61 20.93 1.83
N GLU A 92 13.35 21.21 2.18
CA GLU A 92 12.51 20.37 3.03
C GLU A 92 12.08 19.08 2.33
N GLY A 93 11.95 19.09 1.00
CA GLY A 93 11.55 17.93 0.22
C GLY A 93 12.68 16.95 -0.12
N ARG A 94 13.96 17.35 0.05
CA ARG A 94 15.10 16.47 -0.25
C ARG A 94 15.16 15.23 0.64
N ASP A 95 14.72 15.38 1.88
CA ASP A 95 14.70 14.29 2.86
C ASP A 95 13.39 13.48 2.79
N ALA A 96 12.55 13.67 1.77
CA ALA A 96 11.28 12.96 1.62
C ALA A 96 11.41 11.43 1.72
N PRO A 97 12.41 10.75 1.11
CA PRO A 97 12.62 9.31 1.31
C PRO A 97 12.83 8.94 2.78
N GLN A 98 13.67 9.69 3.48
CA GLN A 98 13.97 9.49 4.89
C GLN A 98 12.76 9.75 5.79
N GLN A 99 11.97 10.78 5.48
CA GLN A 99 10.76 11.13 6.21
C GLN A 99 9.70 10.04 6.04
N VAL A 100 9.53 9.50 4.84
CA VAL A 100 8.63 8.36 4.60
C VAL A 100 9.08 7.15 5.39
N ALA A 101 10.37 6.81 5.37
CA ALA A 101 10.89 5.68 6.15
C ALA A 101 10.61 5.82 7.66
N GLN A 102 10.74 7.03 8.21
CA GLN A 102 10.54 7.28 9.64
C GLN A 102 9.06 7.29 10.04
N ARG A 103 8.17 7.79 9.18
CA ARG A 103 6.75 7.99 9.49
C ARG A 103 5.87 6.80 9.15
N LEU A 104 6.28 5.96 8.20
CA LEU A 104 5.46 4.85 7.73
C LEU A 104 5.10 3.84 8.85
N PRO A 105 6.02 3.45 9.76
CA PRO A 105 5.67 2.57 10.88
C PRO A 105 4.57 3.15 11.79
N GLU A 106 4.65 4.45 12.09
CA GLU A 106 3.62 5.17 12.87
C GLU A 106 2.26 5.11 12.18
N MET A 107 2.23 5.35 10.87
CA MET A 107 1.01 5.28 10.07
C MET A 107 0.42 3.87 10.02
N MET A 108 1.26 2.83 9.84
CA MET A 108 0.82 1.43 9.82
C MET A 108 0.25 1.00 11.17
N THR A 109 0.89 1.42 12.26
CA THR A 109 0.38 1.19 13.62
C THR A 109 -0.99 1.84 13.84
N ALA A 110 -1.16 3.09 13.39
CA ALA A 110 -2.45 3.78 13.48
C ALA A 110 -3.55 3.08 12.65
N LEU A 111 -3.20 2.60 11.44
CA LEU A 111 -4.11 1.83 10.59
C LEU A 111 -4.49 0.50 11.21
N ALA A 112 -3.54 -0.21 11.84
CA ALA A 112 -3.82 -1.45 12.54
C ALA A 112 -4.78 -1.24 13.72
N GLY A 113 -4.56 -0.19 14.52
CA GLY A 113 -5.46 0.16 15.62
C GLY A 113 -6.89 0.45 15.13
N MET A 114 -7.04 1.14 14.00
CA MET A 114 -8.35 1.37 13.37
C MET A 114 -8.97 0.07 12.86
N ALA A 115 -8.20 -0.80 12.21
CA ALA A 115 -8.67 -2.10 11.73
C ALA A 115 -9.13 -2.99 12.90
N GLY A 116 -8.39 -2.99 14.01
CA GLY A 116 -8.78 -3.67 15.25
C GLY A 116 -10.07 -3.11 15.85
N ALA A 117 -10.24 -1.78 15.86
CA ALA A 117 -11.48 -1.15 16.32
C ALA A 117 -12.69 -1.53 15.46
N LEU A 118 -12.54 -1.50 14.13
CA LEU A 118 -13.57 -1.95 13.18
C LEU A 118 -13.91 -3.43 13.36
N GLN A 119 -12.90 -4.27 13.61
CA GLN A 119 -13.11 -5.68 13.93
C GLN A 119 -13.93 -5.86 15.21
N GLY A 120 -13.70 -5.03 16.24
CA GLY A 120 -14.51 -5.00 17.45
C GLY A 120 -15.98 -4.64 17.20
N MET A 121 -16.26 -3.90 16.12
CA MET A 121 -17.63 -3.54 15.72
C MET A 121 -18.31 -4.58 14.81
N LEU A 122 -17.56 -5.47 14.17
CA LEU A 122 -18.11 -6.49 13.26
C LEU A 122 -19.26 -7.31 13.84
N PRO A 123 -19.27 -7.75 15.12
CA PRO A 123 -20.39 -8.49 15.67
C PRO A 123 -21.71 -7.69 15.66
N GLN A 124 -21.65 -6.40 15.99
CA GLN A 124 -22.84 -5.54 15.98
C GLN A 124 -23.30 -5.27 14.55
N LEU A 125 -22.36 -5.11 13.61
CA LEU A 125 -22.66 -4.97 12.20
C LEU A 125 -23.31 -6.23 11.62
N ARG A 126 -22.86 -7.43 12.04
CA ARG A 126 -23.51 -8.71 11.69
C ARG A 126 -24.92 -8.80 12.26
N GLU A 127 -25.10 -8.45 13.53
CA GLU A 127 -26.42 -8.44 14.16
C GLU A 127 -27.40 -7.49 13.46
N LEU A 128 -26.93 -6.32 13.01
CA LEU A 128 -27.72 -5.39 12.20
C LEU A 128 -28.02 -5.95 10.80
N ALA A 129 -27.05 -6.64 10.18
CA ALA A 129 -27.24 -7.33 8.90
C ALA A 129 -28.24 -8.48 9.00
N ASP A 130 -28.26 -9.21 10.10
CA ASP A 130 -29.20 -10.30 10.36
C ASP A 130 -30.63 -9.78 10.59
N ARG A 131 -30.78 -8.58 11.16
CA ARG A 131 -32.09 -7.91 11.35
C ARG A 131 -32.59 -7.16 10.12
N LEU A 132 -31.71 -6.80 9.18
CA LEU A 132 -32.07 -6.08 7.96
C LEU A 132 -33.22 -6.74 7.17
N PRO A 133 -33.22 -8.07 6.95
CA PRO A 133 -34.32 -8.78 6.29
C PRO A 133 -35.68 -8.62 6.99
N GLU A 134 -35.69 -8.48 8.32
CA GLU A 134 -36.92 -8.34 9.11
C GLU A 134 -37.46 -6.89 9.10
N MET A 135 -36.58 -5.92 8.84
CA MET A 135 -36.91 -4.49 8.78
C MET A 135 -37.29 -4.02 7.36
N LEU A 136 -37.01 -4.84 6.34
CA LEU A 136 -37.36 -4.52 4.96
C LEU A 136 -38.86 -4.77 4.72
N PRO A 137 -39.63 -3.76 4.26
CA PRO A 137 -41.04 -3.97 3.90
C PRO A 137 -41.15 -4.95 2.73
N GLU A 138 -42.17 -5.83 2.76
CA GLU A 138 -42.40 -6.87 1.73
C GLU A 138 -42.41 -6.34 0.29
N THR A 139 -42.66 -5.05 0.09
CA THR A 139 -42.67 -4.39 -1.22
C THR A 139 -41.33 -4.43 -1.94
N LEU A 140 -40.21 -4.54 -1.23
CA LEU A 140 -38.87 -4.70 -1.85
C LEU A 140 -38.53 -6.15 -2.17
N SER A 141 -39.23 -7.12 -1.57
CA SER A 141 -39.04 -8.56 -1.78
C SER A 141 -39.74 -9.06 -3.05
N ALA A 142 -40.79 -8.35 -3.50
CA ALA A 142 -41.58 -8.70 -4.68
C ALA A 142 -40.88 -8.37 -6.02
N GLU A 143 -39.94 -7.43 -6.05
CA GLU A 143 -39.27 -6.98 -7.29
C GLU A 143 -38.12 -7.90 -7.73
N ARG A 144 -37.75 -8.92 -6.94
CA ARG A 144 -36.68 -9.88 -7.27
C ARG A 144 -37.16 -11.18 -7.93
N ALA A 145 -38.45 -11.30 -8.20
CA ALA A 145 -39.07 -12.51 -8.73
C ALA A 145 -39.61 -12.40 -10.18
N GLU A 146 -39.34 -11.30 -10.90
CA GLU A 146 -39.59 -11.19 -12.36
C GLU A 146 -38.30 -11.21 -13.17
#